data_AF-A0AAW9QSQ5-F1
#
_entry.id   AF-A0AAW9QSQ5-F1
#
_cell.length_a   1.000
_cell.length_b   1.000
_cell.length_c   1.000
_cell.angle_alpha   90.00
_cell.angle_beta   90.00
_cell.angle_gamma   90.00
#
_symmetry.space_group_name_H-M   'P 1'
#
loop_
_entity.id
_entity.type
_entity.pdbx_description
1 polymer ?
#
loop_
_entity_poly.entity_id
_entity_poly.type
_entity_poly.pdbx_seq_one_letter_code
_entity_poly.pdbx_strand_id
1 'polypeptide(L)'
;MRRLLSLAIAVIIFFLSACGSTAPPTEFAPPGEIVRKALVLQFRHTSDRLSRSLKAEPPKIEIDGINVKSLEPVYVEDLAAYHLRGDYDLSLSSPRQKTTRQHNDFDLYLQRQIEGKSWRLLERTVNPEDSEIQWRSYLID
;
A
#
# COMPACT_ATOMS: atom_id res chain seq x y z
N MET A 1 8.02 -34.94 -41.45
CA MET A 1 8.65 -33.63 -41.16
C MET A 1 7.62 -32.52 -40.91
N ARG A 2 6.69 -32.21 -41.82
CA ARG A 2 5.65 -31.16 -41.64
C ARG A 2 4.81 -31.31 -40.35
N ARG A 3 4.36 -32.51 -39.99
CA ARG A 3 3.54 -32.75 -38.79
C ARG A 3 4.31 -32.63 -37.46
N LEU A 4 5.61 -32.95 -37.45
CA LEU A 4 6.49 -32.76 -36.29
C LEU A 4 6.80 -31.28 -36.07
N LEU A 5 6.98 -30.53 -37.16
CA LEU A 5 7.17 -29.07 -37.11
C LEU A 5 5.92 -28.36 -36.57
N SER A 6 4.72 -28.78 -37.00
CA SER A 6 3.45 -28.25 -36.49
C SER A 6 3.24 -28.53 -34.99
N LEU A 7 3.65 -29.71 -34.53
CA LEU A 7 3.56 -30.08 -33.11
C LEU A 7 4.53 -29.24 -32.26
N ALA A 8 5.75 -29.02 -32.75
CA ALA A 8 6.74 -28.18 -32.08
C ALA A 8 6.27 -26.72 -31.97
N ILE A 9 5.69 -26.17 -33.03
CA ILE A 9 5.16 -24.79 -33.04
C ILE A 9 3.99 -24.65 -32.05
N ALA A 10 3.09 -25.64 -31.97
CA ALA A 10 1.97 -25.62 -31.03
C ALA A 10 2.42 -25.65 -29.57
N VAL A 11 3.45 -26.44 -29.25
CA VAL A 11 4.06 -26.50 -27.90
C VAL A 11 4.71 -25.16 -27.55
N ILE A 12 5.43 -24.54 -28.48
CA ILE A 12 6.06 -23.23 -28.27
C ILE A 12 5.00 -22.15 -28.00
N ILE A 13 3.92 -22.11 -28.80
CA ILE A 13 2.83 -21.14 -28.60
C ILE A 13 2.15 -21.32 -27.23
N PHE A 14 2.00 -22.55 -26.75
CA PHE A 14 1.43 -22.82 -25.42
C PHE A 14 2.29 -22.25 -24.29
N PHE A 15 3.63 -22.32 -24.43
CA PHE A 15 4.56 -21.71 -23.46
C PHE A 15 4.62 -20.17 -23.54
N LEU A 16 4.28 -19.55 -24.67
CA LEU A 16 4.21 -18.08 -24.79
C LEU A 16 2.99 -17.46 -24.07
N SER A 17 1.99 -18.25 -23.69
CA SER A 17 0.79 -17.79 -22.96
C SER A 17 1.03 -17.40 -21.50
N ALA A 18 2.24 -17.58 -20.96
CA ALA A 18 2.58 -17.20 -19.58
C ALA A 18 2.87 -15.69 -19.42
N CYS A 19 2.81 -14.91 -20.50
CA CYS A 19 3.01 -13.47 -20.49
C CYS A 19 1.71 -12.73 -20.14
N GLY A 20 1.11 -13.06 -19.00
CA GLY A 20 -0.12 -12.44 -18.49
C GLY A 20 0.05 -12.12 -17.02
N SER A 21 0.38 -10.85 -16.74
CA SER A 21 0.51 -10.23 -15.41
C SER A 21 0.91 -11.18 -14.26
N THR A 22 2.15 -11.66 -14.27
CA THR A 22 2.75 -12.17 -13.04
C THR A 22 2.78 -11.02 -12.04
N ALA A 23 2.08 -11.18 -10.91
CA ALA A 23 2.03 -10.19 -9.84
C ALA A 23 3.44 -9.66 -9.50
N PRO A 24 3.59 -8.41 -9.03
CA PRO A 24 4.91 -7.87 -8.70
C PRO A 24 5.68 -8.82 -7.75
N PRO A 25 6.99 -8.99 -7.94
CA PRO A 25 7.76 -9.85 -7.05
C PRO A 25 7.71 -9.33 -5.62
N THR A 26 7.53 -10.23 -4.67
CA THR A 26 7.49 -9.90 -3.23
C THR A 26 8.83 -9.41 -2.70
N GLU A 27 9.93 -9.68 -3.41
CA GLU A 27 11.28 -9.18 -3.10
C GLU A 27 11.36 -7.65 -3.10
N PHE A 28 10.47 -6.98 -3.83
CA PHE A 28 10.39 -5.51 -3.85
C PHE A 28 9.32 -4.96 -2.92
N ALA A 29 8.81 -5.76 -1.99
CA ALA A 29 7.89 -5.31 -0.95
C ALA A 29 8.45 -4.11 -0.16
N PRO A 30 7.57 -3.23 0.35
CA PRO A 30 7.99 -2.08 1.12
C PRO A 30 8.69 -2.51 2.42
N PRO A 31 9.84 -1.91 2.77
CA PRO A 31 10.46 -2.16 4.06
C PRO A 31 9.57 -1.64 5.19
N GLY A 32 9.69 -2.22 6.39
CA GLY A 32 8.83 -1.87 7.53
C GLY A 32 8.82 -0.39 7.90
N GLU A 33 9.91 0.34 7.61
CA GLU A 33 9.98 1.78 7.82
C GLU A 33 9.03 2.57 6.89
N ILE A 34 8.86 2.11 5.65
CA ILE A 34 7.89 2.72 4.72
C ILE A 34 6.47 2.46 5.20
N VAL A 35 6.20 1.26 5.73
CA VAL A 35 4.90 0.93 6.34
C VAL A 35 4.62 1.85 7.54
N ARG A 36 5.60 2.04 8.42
CA ARG A 36 5.49 2.97 9.57
C ARG A 36 5.18 4.39 9.12
N LYS A 37 5.97 4.92 8.17
CA LYS A 37 5.77 6.28 7.63
C LYS A 37 4.40 6.45 6.98
N ALA A 38 3.93 5.44 6.24
CA ALA A 38 2.59 5.44 5.65
C ALA A 38 1.48 5.50 6.71
N LEU A 39 1.58 4.70 7.78
CA LEU A 39 0.61 4.74 8.89
C LEU A 39 0.62 6.10 9.59
N VAL A 40 1.80 6.69 9.82
CA VAL A 40 1.92 8.04 10.39
C VAL A 40 1.27 9.07 9.48
N LEU A 41 1.49 8.99 8.16
CA LEU A 41 0.89 9.90 7.18
C LEU A 41 -0.64 9.82 7.19
N GLN A 42 -1.19 8.60 7.16
CA GLN A 42 -2.65 8.36 7.22
C GLN A 42 -3.26 8.96 8.50
N PHE A 43 -2.58 8.80 9.63
CA PHE A 43 -3.04 9.36 10.90
C PHE A 43 -2.92 10.89 10.95
N ARG A 44 -1.86 11.48 10.38
CA ARG A 44 -1.70 12.95 10.26
C ARG A 44 -2.82 13.57 9.45
N HIS A 45 -3.18 12.98 8.30
CA HIS A 45 -4.31 13.46 7.49
C HIS A 45 -5.61 13.53 8.30
N THR A 46 -5.83 12.58 9.20
CA THR A 46 -7.00 12.54 10.07
C THR A 46 -6.90 13.53 11.24
N SER A 47 -5.76 13.54 11.92
CA SER A 47 -5.52 14.39 13.10
C SER A 47 -5.50 15.87 12.77
N ASP A 48 -4.87 16.28 11.66
CA ASP A 48 -4.78 17.68 11.29
C ASP A 48 -6.16 18.28 11.01
N ARG A 49 -7.06 17.48 10.44
CA ARG A 49 -8.46 17.89 10.21
C ARG A 49 -9.18 18.08 11.55
N LEU A 50 -8.99 17.15 12.50
CA LEU A 50 -9.61 17.22 13.81
C LEU A 50 -9.07 18.39 14.66
N SER A 51 -7.75 18.54 14.72
CA SER A 51 -7.06 19.63 15.41
C SER A 51 -7.50 21.01 14.92
N ARG A 52 -7.65 21.18 13.60
CA ARG A 52 -8.21 22.41 13.02
C ARG A 52 -9.64 22.68 13.47
N SER A 53 -10.49 21.65 13.53
CA SER A 53 -11.88 21.78 13.99
C SER A 53 -11.95 22.14 15.48
N LEU A 54 -11.09 21.53 16.30
CA LEU A 54 -11.05 21.73 17.76
C LEU A 54 -10.20 22.93 18.20
N LYS A 55 -9.53 23.63 17.27
CA LYS A 55 -8.52 24.67 17.56
C LYS A 55 -7.48 24.20 18.58
N ALA A 56 -7.04 22.96 18.45
CA ALA A 56 -6.09 22.31 19.34
C ALA A 56 -4.80 21.99 18.58
N GLU A 57 -3.69 21.88 19.31
CA GLU A 57 -2.42 21.41 18.74
C GLU A 57 -2.51 19.92 18.38
N PRO A 58 -1.97 19.47 17.23
CA PRO A 58 -1.95 18.06 16.89
C PRO A 58 -1.07 17.26 17.86
N PRO A 59 -1.49 16.05 18.27
CA PRO A 59 -0.69 15.21 19.15
C PRO A 59 0.56 14.70 18.43
N LYS A 60 1.62 14.43 19.20
CA LYS A 60 2.75 13.63 18.74
C LYS A 60 2.29 12.18 18.56
N ILE A 61 2.64 11.60 17.41
CA ILE A 61 2.24 10.26 16.99
C ILE A 61 3.46 9.34 17.05
N GLU A 62 3.31 8.21 17.72
CA GLU A 62 4.28 7.12 17.75
C GLU A 62 3.54 5.84 17.33
N ILE A 63 4.10 5.14 16.35
CA ILE A 63 3.56 3.88 15.83
C ILE A 63 4.63 2.83 16.06
N ASP A 64 4.28 1.72 16.70
CA ASP A 64 5.18 0.61 17.01
C ASP A 64 4.49 -0.73 16.82
N GLY A 65 5.22 -1.83 17.00
CA GLY A 65 4.64 -3.17 16.99
C GLY A 65 3.95 -3.56 15.68
N ILE A 66 4.40 -3.03 14.53
CA ILE A 66 3.76 -3.29 13.23
C ILE A 66 3.87 -4.78 12.89
N ASN A 67 2.72 -5.43 12.75
CA ASN A 67 2.58 -6.83 12.41
C ASN A 67 1.82 -6.96 11.08
N VAL A 68 2.53 -7.25 9.99
CA VAL A 68 1.93 -7.49 8.66
C VAL A 68 1.39 -8.91 8.60
N LYS A 69 0.07 -9.07 8.49
CA LYS A 69 -0.62 -10.37 8.40
C LYS A 69 -0.81 -10.83 6.96
N SER A 70 -0.97 -9.90 6.02
CA SER A 70 -1.19 -10.16 4.61
C SER A 70 -0.44 -9.15 3.76
N LEU A 71 0.17 -9.64 2.69
CA LEU A 71 0.87 -8.86 1.68
C LEU A 71 0.48 -9.41 0.31
N GLU A 72 -0.27 -8.61 -0.44
CA GLU A 72 -0.77 -8.97 -1.76
C GLU A 72 -0.16 -8.02 -2.80
N PRO A 73 0.72 -8.52 -3.69
CA PRO A 73 1.26 -7.71 -4.78
C PRO A 73 0.20 -7.46 -5.84
N VAL A 74 0.02 -6.19 -6.24
CA VAL A 74 -0.96 -5.75 -7.24
C VAL A 74 -0.34 -4.72 -8.18
N TYR A 75 -0.88 -4.53 -9.36
CA TYR A 75 -0.53 -3.40 -10.21
C TYR A 75 -1.59 -2.31 -10.09
N VAL A 76 -1.16 -1.07 -9.91
CA VAL A 76 -2.02 0.12 -10.00
C VAL A 76 -1.38 1.06 -11.01
N GLU A 77 -2.11 1.35 -12.09
CA GLU A 77 -1.64 2.21 -13.19
C GLU A 77 -0.25 1.78 -13.71
N ASP A 78 -0.10 0.49 -14.01
CA ASP A 78 1.14 -0.15 -14.51
C ASP A 78 2.36 -0.09 -13.56
N LEU A 79 2.17 0.42 -12.34
CA LEU A 79 3.21 0.44 -11.30
C LEU A 79 2.97 -0.65 -10.26
N ALA A 80 4.06 -1.25 -9.78
CA ALA A 80 4.03 -2.23 -8.71
C ALA A 80 3.51 -1.59 -7.42
N ALA A 81 2.47 -2.18 -6.86
CA ALA A 81 1.90 -1.82 -5.58
C ALA A 81 1.72 -3.06 -4.70
N TYR A 82 1.63 -2.83 -3.41
CA TYR A 82 1.46 -3.88 -2.40
C TYR A 82 0.32 -3.49 -1.50
N HIS A 83 -0.68 -4.36 -1.40
CA HIS A 83 -1.77 -4.26 -0.44
C HIS A 83 -1.36 -4.99 0.84
N LEU A 84 -1.18 -4.24 1.92
CA LEU A 84 -0.77 -4.76 3.22
C LEU A 84 -1.91 -4.63 4.22
N ARG A 85 -2.16 -5.71 4.96
CA ARG A 85 -3.10 -5.72 6.09
C ARG A 85 -2.44 -6.31 7.32
N GLY A 86 -2.79 -5.78 8.49
CA GLY A 86 -2.13 -6.16 9.73
C GLY A 86 -2.63 -5.36 10.92
N ASP A 87 -1.84 -5.33 11.98
CA ASP A 87 -2.10 -4.53 13.17
C ASP A 87 -0.84 -3.77 13.67
N TYR A 88 -1.06 -2.72 14.46
CA TYR A 88 -0.01 -1.90 15.06
C TYR A 88 -0.43 -1.28 16.39
N ASP A 89 0.55 -0.87 17.18
CA ASP A 89 0.35 -0.12 18.41
C ASP A 89 0.49 1.38 18.13
N LEU A 90 -0.47 2.17 18.61
CA LEU A 90 -0.54 3.61 18.45
C LEU A 90 -0.39 4.30 19.79
N SER A 91 0.59 5.20 19.92
CA SER A 91 0.73 6.11 21.05
C SER A 91 0.55 7.55 20.61
N LEU A 92 -0.38 8.24 21.27
CA LEU A 92 -0.69 9.65 21.08
C LEU A 92 -0.27 10.42 22.33
N SER A 93 0.59 11.41 22.15
CA SER A 93 1.05 12.27 23.24
C SER A 93 0.69 13.72 22.95
N SER A 94 -0.07 14.34 23.85
CA SER A 94 -0.32 15.77 23.86
C SER A 94 0.18 16.36 25.18
N PRO A 95 0.28 17.70 25.32
CA PRO A 95 0.81 18.31 26.54
C PRO A 95 0.08 17.91 27.83
N ARG A 96 -1.19 17.48 27.73
CA ARG A 96 -2.04 17.17 28.88
C ARG A 96 -2.33 15.68 29.06
N GLN A 97 -2.10 14.85 28.04
CA GLN A 97 -2.47 13.43 28.09
C GLN A 97 -1.58 12.58 27.18
N LYS A 98 -1.34 11.35 27.62
CA LYS A 98 -0.79 10.28 26.78
C LYS A 98 -1.80 9.15 26.71
N THR A 99 -2.04 8.64 25.51
CA THR A 99 -2.96 7.53 25.28
C THR A 99 -2.31 6.54 24.33
N THR A 100 -2.33 5.27 24.71
CA THR A 100 -1.84 4.17 23.87
C THR A 100 -3.00 3.24 23.56
N ARG A 101 -3.11 2.83 22.29
CA ARG A 101 -4.03 1.79 21.82
C ARG A 101 -3.21 0.70 21.18
N GLN A 102 -3.47 -0.54 21.57
CA GLN A 102 -2.78 -1.71 21.02
C GLN A 102 -3.63 -2.39 19.95
N HIS A 103 -2.99 -3.09 19.03
CA HIS A 103 -3.64 -3.90 18.00
C HIS A 103 -4.67 -3.14 17.15
N ASN A 104 -4.32 -1.92 16.72
CA ASN A 104 -5.13 -1.18 15.75
C ASN A 104 -4.93 -1.82 14.37
N ASP A 105 -6.02 -2.17 13.70
CA ASP A 105 -5.92 -2.74 12.35
C ASP A 105 -5.49 -1.68 11.33
N PHE A 106 -4.78 -2.12 10.30
CA PHE A 106 -4.48 -1.30 9.13
C PHE A 106 -4.76 -2.04 7.82
N ASP A 107 -5.06 -1.24 6.80
CA ASP A 107 -5.22 -1.63 5.40
C ASP A 107 -4.57 -0.53 4.54
N LEU A 108 -3.48 -0.88 3.86
CA LEU A 108 -2.62 0.05 3.14
C LEU A 108 -2.33 -0.43 1.73
N TYR A 109 -2.34 0.49 0.77
CA TYR A 109 -1.79 0.28 -0.56
C TYR A 109 -0.53 1.12 -0.72
N LEU A 110 0.61 0.46 -0.96
CA LEU A 110 1.91 1.11 -1.13
C LEU A 110 2.43 0.88 -2.54
N GLN A 111 2.57 1.95 -3.32
CA GLN A 111 3.04 1.90 -4.70
C GLN A 111 4.51 2.31 -4.78
N ARG A 112 5.32 1.46 -5.40
CA ARG A 112 6.72 1.73 -5.68
C ARG A 112 6.82 2.53 -6.97
N GLN A 113 7.58 3.63 -6.95
CA GLN A 113 7.77 4.46 -8.14
C GLN A 113 8.83 3.89 -9.09
N ILE A 114 8.88 4.41 -10.31
CA ILE A 114 9.74 3.91 -11.40
C ILE A 114 11.22 3.92 -11.02
N GLU A 115 11.68 4.92 -10.26
CA GLU A 115 13.06 5.01 -9.78
C GLU A 115 13.40 3.93 -8.73
N GLY A 116 12.38 3.24 -8.21
CA GLY A 116 12.49 2.13 -7.27
C GLY A 116 12.91 2.52 -5.85
N LYS A 117 13.05 3.82 -5.56
CA LYS A 117 13.56 4.37 -4.29
C LYS A 117 12.48 5.07 -3.46
N SER A 118 11.45 5.57 -4.12
CA SER A 118 10.35 6.29 -3.49
C SER A 118 9.09 5.45 -3.47
N TRP A 119 8.26 5.74 -2.48
CA TRP A 119 7.02 5.04 -2.20
C TRP A 119 5.90 6.05 -2.08
N ARG A 120 4.71 5.64 -2.51
CA ARG A 120 3.49 6.44 -2.37
C ARG A 120 2.43 5.63 -1.65
N LEU A 121 1.74 6.28 -0.71
CA LEU A 121 0.52 5.77 -0.11
C LEU A 121 -0.62 6.00 -1.09
N LEU A 122 -1.32 4.94 -1.47
CA LEU A 122 -2.53 5.02 -2.27
C LEU A 122 -3.76 4.92 -1.38
N GLU A 123 -4.71 5.82 -1.59
CA GLU A 123 -6.04 5.77 -1.00
C GLU A 123 -7.06 5.48 -2.09
N ARG A 124 -7.77 4.35 -1.95
CA ARG A 124 -8.86 3.97 -2.84
C ARG A 124 -10.08 4.85 -2.57
N THR A 125 -10.55 5.57 -3.58
CA THR A 125 -11.81 6.32 -3.58
C THR A 125 -12.72 5.71 -4.63
N VAL A 126 -14.03 5.67 -4.36
CA VAL A 126 -15.02 5.25 -5.35
C VAL A 126 -15.78 6.48 -5.78
N ASN A 127 -15.80 6.76 -7.08
CA ASN A 127 -16.62 7.84 -7.61
C ASN A 127 -18.11 7.46 -7.44
N PRO A 128 -18.93 8.28 -6.75
CA PRO A 128 -20.32 7.96 -6.50
C PRO A 128 -21.20 7.90 -7.76
N GLU A 129 -20.79 8.51 -8.88
CA GLU A 129 -21.60 8.58 -10.10
C GLU A 129 -21.49 7.33 -10.98
N ASP A 130 -20.27 6.82 -11.17
CA ASP A 130 -19.97 5.71 -12.10
C ASP A 130 -19.39 4.47 -11.41
N SER A 131 -19.20 4.51 -10.09
CA SER A 131 -18.53 3.46 -9.30
C SER A 131 -17.09 3.17 -9.73
N GLU A 132 -16.44 4.08 -10.46
CA GLU A 132 -15.06 3.93 -10.88
C GLU A 132 -14.12 4.07 -9.67
N ILE A 133 -13.08 3.23 -9.65
CA ILE A 133 -12.04 3.26 -8.63
C ILE A 133 -11.06 4.37 -9.00
N GLN A 134 -10.94 5.37 -8.14
CA GLN A 134 -9.92 6.41 -8.25
C GLN A 134 -8.89 6.27 -7.14
N TRP A 135 -7.62 6.45 -7.49
CA TRP A 135 -6.52 6.39 -6.54
C TRP A 135 -6.02 7.79 -6.22
N ARG A 136 -6.06 8.17 -4.94
CA ARG A 136 -5.32 9.34 -4.47
C ARG A 136 -3.95 8.89 -3.99
N SER A 137 -2.92 9.59 -4.42
CA SER A 137 -1.54 9.16 -4.23
C SER A 137 -0.74 10.20 -3.45
N TYR A 138 -0.19 9.81 -2.30
CA TYR A 138 0.55 10.69 -1.40
C TYR A 138 2.00 10.23 -1.27
N LEU A 139 2.93 11.17 -1.36
CA LEU A 139 4.35 10.87 -1.21
C LEU A 139 4.66 10.46 0.23
N ILE A 140 5.51 9.45 0.38
CA ILE A 140 6.08 9.05 1.68
C ILE A 140 7.51 9.60 1.75
N ASP A 141 7.73 10.60 2.61
CA ASP A 141 9.04 11.24 2.87
C ASP A 141 9.86 10.50 3.93
#